data_AF-A0A1G4K3H0-F1
#
_entry.id   AF-A0A1G4K3H0-F1
#
_cell.length_a   1.000
_cell.length_b   1.000
_cell.length_c   1.000
_cell.angle_alpha   90.00
_cell.angle_beta   90.00
_cell.angle_gamma   90.00
#
_symmetry.space_group_name_H-M   'P 1'
#
loop_
_entity.id
_entity.type
_entity.pdbx_description
1 polymer ?
#
loop_
_entity_poly.entity_id
_entity_poly.type
_entity_poly.pdbx_seq_one_letter_code
_entity_poly.pdbx_strand_id
1 'polypeptide(L)'
;MSRHILATDFDETITNKDTISTLAELPYLYKSFSVPWTHFVDTYKQGCRNIEPASRMLPILEPWIHNPKQLITATNFDRLFQSEIEFQKSLRPIELNSIRELEKKEAFSGITVKNIQEFSRNRTFLLRDGFLEAWKAVTEVRVLSVNWSEIFIQSLLESAAEQSSLEGPMPPVQVACNNLIAEDGKLSGKFDKAVVTGVDKLENLKKLVLNSTQTATIWYVGDSETDILPILYPGVNGVVLLDPAENAKKLTKVTSCMGVPDEYLNKFAAQKLDIVEVPCKKTGALYLVKNWRAFARLLR
;
A
#
# COMPACT_ATOMS: atom_id res chain seq x y z
N MET A 1 -15.71 22.86 0.92
CA MET A 1 -14.65 21.96 1.41
C MET A 1 -13.98 21.36 0.19
N SER A 2 -12.65 21.36 0.15
CA SER A 2 -11.88 20.72 -0.92
C SER A 2 -12.19 19.22 -0.94
N ARG A 3 -12.48 18.67 -2.12
CA ARG A 3 -12.81 17.25 -2.26
C ARG A 3 -11.51 16.44 -2.28
N HIS A 4 -11.18 15.80 -1.17
CA HIS A 4 -10.02 14.91 -1.07
C HIS A 4 -10.42 13.45 -1.31
N ILE A 5 -9.63 12.73 -2.10
CA ILE A 5 -9.72 11.27 -2.27
C ILE A 5 -8.40 10.68 -1.76
N LEU A 6 -8.47 9.71 -0.85
CA LEU A 6 -7.31 9.02 -0.32
C LEU A 6 -7.17 7.66 -1.00
N ALA A 7 -6.18 7.50 -1.86
CA ALA A 7 -5.66 6.18 -2.20
C ALA A 7 -4.56 5.79 -1.21
N THR A 8 -4.49 4.54 -0.79
CA THR A 8 -3.52 4.12 0.22
C THR A 8 -3.20 2.64 0.13
N ASP A 9 -1.97 2.29 0.46
CA ASP A 9 -1.64 0.91 0.84
C ASP A 9 -2.29 0.55 2.18
N PHE A 10 -2.31 -0.74 2.52
CA PHE A 10 -2.91 -1.26 3.75
C PHE A 10 -1.86 -1.70 4.77
N ASP A 11 -1.01 -2.67 4.42
CA ASP A 11 -0.12 -3.35 5.35
C ASP A 11 1.04 -2.45 5.75
N GLU A 12 1.26 -2.26 7.05
CA GLU A 12 2.28 -1.33 7.60
C GLU A 12 2.05 0.16 7.25
N THR A 13 1.09 0.46 6.38
CA THR A 13 0.59 1.81 6.06
C THR A 13 -0.63 2.18 6.91
N ILE A 14 -1.77 1.55 6.67
CA ILE A 14 -2.97 1.69 7.52
C ILE A 14 -2.79 0.90 8.81
N THR A 15 -2.23 -0.31 8.72
CA THR A 15 -1.98 -1.18 9.87
C THR A 15 -0.59 -0.96 10.45
N ASN A 16 -0.40 -1.28 11.72
CA ASN A 16 0.87 -1.13 12.43
C ASN A 16 1.86 -2.28 12.18
N LYS A 17 1.45 -3.29 11.41
CA LYS A 17 2.25 -4.43 11.00
C LYS A 17 1.69 -5.07 9.73
N ASP A 18 2.48 -5.91 9.09
CA ASP A 18 2.02 -6.80 8.02
C ASP A 18 0.90 -7.73 8.50
N THR A 19 -0.23 -7.73 7.80
CA THR A 19 -1.40 -8.56 8.11
C THR A 19 -1.58 -9.76 7.18
N ILE A 20 -0.74 -9.95 6.17
CA ILE A 20 -0.69 -11.20 5.39
C ILE A 20 -0.34 -12.35 6.33
N SER A 21 0.64 -12.15 7.21
CA SER A 21 1.00 -13.12 8.25
C SER A 21 -0.16 -13.40 9.23
N THR A 22 -1.00 -12.40 9.48
CA THR A 22 -2.19 -12.54 10.35
C THR A 22 -3.29 -13.34 9.63
N LEU A 23 -3.53 -13.07 8.35
CA LEU A 23 -4.46 -13.86 7.51
C LEU A 23 -4.00 -15.30 7.35
N ALA A 24 -2.69 -15.54 7.30
CA ALA A 24 -2.12 -16.88 7.23
C ALA A 24 -2.46 -17.76 8.46
N GLU A 25 -2.98 -17.21 9.55
CA GLU A 25 -3.48 -17.97 10.70
C GLU A 25 -4.77 -18.75 10.38
N LEU A 26 -5.61 -18.25 9.46
CA LEU A 26 -6.96 -18.76 9.21
C LEU A 26 -7.00 -20.28 8.90
N PRO A 27 -6.15 -20.85 8.02
CA PRO A 27 -6.14 -22.29 7.76
C PRO A 27 -5.91 -23.14 9.01
N TYR A 28 -5.05 -22.68 9.92
CA TYR A 28 -4.72 -23.43 11.14
C TYR A 28 -5.86 -23.33 12.16
N LEU A 29 -6.53 -22.18 12.23
CA LEU A 29 -7.64 -21.95 13.14
C LEU A 29 -8.90 -22.73 12.74
N TYR A 30 -9.18 -22.84 11.44
CA TYR A 30 -10.48 -23.32 10.97
C TYR A 30 -10.47 -24.66 10.21
N LYS A 31 -9.30 -25.21 9.84
CA LYS A 31 -9.21 -26.44 9.03
C LYS A 31 -8.26 -27.53 9.55
N SER A 32 -7.60 -27.34 10.69
CA SER A 32 -6.50 -28.24 11.13
C SER A 32 -5.44 -28.44 10.04
N PHE A 33 -5.04 -27.34 9.39
CA PHE A 33 -4.10 -27.38 8.26
C PHE A 33 -2.71 -27.85 8.69
N SER A 34 -2.17 -28.86 7.99
CA SER A 34 -0.95 -29.58 8.43
C SER A 34 0.36 -29.03 7.88
N VAL A 35 0.32 -28.21 6.82
CA VAL A 35 1.53 -27.63 6.23
C VAL A 35 1.91 -26.38 7.02
N PRO A 36 3.11 -26.30 7.62
CA PRO A 36 3.48 -25.16 8.46
C PRO A 36 3.69 -23.88 7.63
N TRP A 37 3.46 -22.72 8.24
CA TRP A 37 3.56 -21.42 7.57
C TRP A 37 4.96 -21.16 6.99
N THR A 38 5.99 -21.66 7.67
CA THR A 38 7.39 -21.58 7.23
C THR A 38 7.62 -22.17 5.84
N HIS A 39 6.84 -23.18 5.43
CA HIS A 39 6.90 -23.74 4.07
C HIS A 39 6.63 -22.70 2.99
N PHE A 40 5.60 -21.86 3.19
CA PHE A 40 5.23 -20.83 2.21
C PHE A 40 6.19 -19.65 2.22
N VAL A 41 6.71 -19.28 3.40
CA VAL A 41 7.78 -18.28 3.54
C VAL A 41 9.05 -18.75 2.82
N ASP A 42 9.42 -20.02 2.96
CA ASP A 42 10.59 -20.57 2.29
C ASP A 42 10.38 -20.71 0.78
N THR A 43 9.15 -21.01 0.34
CA THR A 43 8.76 -21.00 -1.08
C THR A 43 8.91 -19.60 -1.67
N TYR A 44 8.47 -18.56 -0.96
CA TYR A 44 8.69 -17.16 -1.38
C TYR A 44 10.19 -16.84 -1.50
N LYS A 45 10.98 -17.16 -0.47
CA LYS A 45 12.44 -16.97 -0.48
C LYS A 45 13.15 -17.72 -1.60
N GLN A 46 12.70 -18.92 -1.95
CA GLN A 46 13.21 -19.67 -3.10
C GLN A 46 12.90 -18.93 -4.40
N GLY A 47 11.69 -18.36 -4.54
CA GLY A 47 11.34 -17.48 -5.65
C GLY A 47 12.30 -16.31 -5.78
N CYS A 48 12.57 -15.60 -4.68
CA CYS A 48 13.52 -14.48 -4.66
C CYS A 48 14.95 -14.87 -5.06
N ARG A 49 15.36 -16.12 -4.81
CA ARG A 49 16.71 -16.62 -5.16
C ARG A 49 16.81 -17.11 -6.60
N ASN A 50 15.74 -17.71 -7.11
CA ASN A 50 15.75 -18.43 -8.38
C ASN A 50 15.26 -17.60 -9.56
N ILE A 51 14.55 -16.50 -9.29
CA ILE A 51 13.98 -15.62 -10.31
C ILE A 51 14.75 -14.32 -10.23
N GLU A 52 15.50 -14.01 -11.28
CA GLU A 52 16.21 -12.76 -11.41
C GLU A 52 15.24 -11.66 -11.89
N PRO A 53 15.00 -10.60 -11.09
CA PRO A 53 14.21 -9.47 -11.53
C PRO A 53 14.93 -8.71 -12.66
N ALA A 54 14.17 -8.00 -13.48
CA ALA A 54 14.72 -7.07 -14.45
C ALA A 54 15.62 -6.03 -13.75
N SER A 55 16.72 -5.64 -14.38
CA SER A 55 17.58 -4.60 -13.82
C SER A 55 16.83 -3.27 -13.68
N ARG A 56 17.05 -2.57 -12.56
CA ARG A 56 16.54 -1.21 -12.32
C ARG A 56 17.66 -0.20 -12.24
N MET A 57 17.42 1.01 -12.72
CA MET A 57 18.35 2.13 -12.58
C MET A 57 18.01 2.90 -11.31
N LEU A 58 18.99 3.06 -10.43
CA LEU A 58 18.85 3.81 -9.17
C LEU A 58 19.92 4.92 -9.08
N PRO A 59 19.61 6.05 -8.43
CA PRO A 59 18.30 6.40 -7.87
C PRO A 59 17.29 6.84 -8.94
N ILE A 60 16.00 6.53 -8.75
CA ILE A 60 15.00 6.80 -9.81
C ILE A 60 14.70 8.29 -10.02
N LEU A 61 14.96 9.17 -9.04
CA LEU A 61 14.80 10.63 -9.18
C LEU A 61 16.08 11.31 -9.70
N GLU A 62 17.12 10.55 -10.09
CA GLU A 62 18.38 11.09 -10.59
C GLU A 62 18.24 12.22 -11.63
N PRO A 63 17.33 12.14 -12.63
CA PRO A 63 17.16 13.22 -13.61
C PRO A 63 16.69 14.54 -12.98
N TRP A 64 15.81 14.47 -11.97
CA TRP A 64 15.32 15.65 -11.26
C TRP A 64 16.39 16.22 -10.32
N ILE A 65 17.19 15.36 -9.68
CA ILE A 65 18.29 15.79 -8.79
C ILE A 65 19.31 16.63 -9.57
N HIS A 66 19.69 16.20 -10.76
CA HIS A 66 20.66 16.92 -11.60
C HIS A 66 20.07 18.16 -12.27
N ASN A 67 18.76 18.16 -12.54
CA ASN A 67 18.08 19.30 -13.12
C ASN A 67 16.70 19.48 -12.48
N PRO A 68 16.58 20.29 -11.41
CA PRO A 68 15.30 20.52 -10.73
C PRO A 68 14.19 21.14 -11.61
N LYS A 69 14.52 21.64 -12.81
CA LYS A 69 13.53 22.09 -13.80
C LYS A 69 12.88 20.93 -14.55
N GLN A 70 13.49 19.74 -14.54
CA GLN A 70 12.97 18.53 -15.15
C GLN A 70 11.99 17.82 -14.19
N LEU A 71 10.84 18.46 -13.99
CA LEU A 71 9.77 17.92 -13.15
C LEU A 71 9.11 16.69 -13.79
N ILE A 72 8.58 15.81 -12.95
CA ILE A 72 7.77 14.68 -13.39
C ILE A 72 6.42 15.20 -13.90
N THR A 73 6.01 14.74 -15.08
CA THR A 73 4.77 15.09 -15.77
C THR A 73 4.11 13.83 -16.32
N ALA A 74 2.80 13.89 -16.62
CA ALA A 74 2.10 12.78 -17.26
C ALA A 74 2.75 12.37 -18.59
N THR A 75 3.36 13.32 -19.30
CA THR A 75 4.00 13.08 -20.60
C THR A 75 5.39 12.44 -20.52
N ASN A 76 6.08 12.53 -19.37
CA ASN A 76 7.42 11.97 -19.21
C ASN A 76 7.50 10.79 -18.23
N PHE A 77 6.43 10.51 -17.47
CA PHE A 77 6.42 9.52 -16.39
C PHE A 77 6.89 8.14 -16.84
N ASP A 78 6.24 7.54 -17.85
CA ASP A 78 6.59 6.17 -18.28
C ASP A 78 8.04 6.09 -18.78
N ARG A 79 8.52 7.12 -19.49
CA ARG A 79 9.91 7.18 -19.95
C ARG A 79 10.90 7.31 -18.79
N LEU A 80 10.61 8.16 -17.80
CA LEU A 80 11.48 8.38 -16.65
C LEU A 80 11.57 7.13 -15.77
N PHE A 81 10.43 6.46 -15.55
CA PHE A 81 10.32 5.32 -14.64
C PHE A 81 10.28 3.96 -15.34
N GLN A 82 10.62 3.88 -16.62
CA GLN A 82 10.56 2.64 -17.41
C GLN A 82 11.31 1.49 -16.73
N SER A 83 12.53 1.74 -16.22
CA SER A 83 13.32 0.68 -15.56
C SER A 83 12.68 0.19 -14.26
N GLU A 84 12.06 1.08 -13.47
CA GLU A 84 11.36 0.71 -12.24
C GLU A 84 10.03 -0.01 -12.53
N ILE A 85 9.31 0.41 -13.57
CA ILE A 85 8.10 -0.27 -14.06
C ILE A 85 8.44 -1.71 -14.47
N GLU A 86 9.50 -1.92 -15.25
CA GLU A 86 9.89 -3.27 -15.68
C GLU A 86 10.42 -4.12 -14.51
N PHE A 87 11.18 -3.52 -13.59
CA PHE A 87 11.59 -4.19 -12.36
C PHE A 87 10.38 -4.68 -11.55
N GLN A 88 9.43 -3.80 -11.23
CA GLN A 88 8.26 -4.20 -10.45
C GLN A 88 7.37 -5.21 -11.16
N LYS A 89 7.20 -5.12 -12.50
CA LYS A 89 6.53 -6.16 -13.29
C LYS A 89 7.23 -7.51 -13.17
N SER A 90 8.57 -7.52 -13.21
CA SER A 90 9.38 -8.73 -13.12
C SER A 90 9.34 -9.40 -11.74
N LEU A 91 8.86 -8.72 -10.70
CA LEU A 91 8.64 -9.31 -9.39
C LEU A 91 7.39 -10.22 -9.34
N ARG A 92 6.46 -10.06 -10.28
CA ARG A 92 5.19 -10.81 -10.26
C ARG A 92 5.36 -12.34 -10.17
N PRO A 93 6.28 -12.99 -10.91
CA PRO A 93 6.52 -14.42 -10.75
C PRO A 93 7.03 -14.83 -9.35
N ILE A 94 7.77 -13.96 -8.67
CA ILE A 94 8.25 -14.18 -7.29
C ILE A 94 7.08 -14.17 -6.33
N GLU A 95 6.25 -13.11 -6.37
CA GLU A 95 5.07 -12.97 -5.53
C GLU A 95 4.07 -14.11 -5.75
N LEU A 96 3.85 -14.50 -7.01
CA LEU A 96 2.96 -15.62 -7.35
C LEU A 96 3.51 -16.99 -6.93
N ASN A 97 4.78 -17.13 -6.57
CA ASN A 97 5.36 -18.42 -6.25
C ASN A 97 4.76 -19.02 -4.96
N SER A 98 4.71 -18.24 -3.88
CA SER A 98 4.10 -18.67 -2.61
C SER A 98 2.57 -18.77 -2.73
N ILE A 99 1.95 -17.86 -3.49
CA ILE A 99 0.50 -17.89 -3.76
C ILE A 99 0.09 -19.19 -4.45
N ARG A 100 0.80 -19.61 -5.51
CA ARG A 100 0.49 -20.86 -6.21
C ARG A 100 0.65 -22.07 -5.31
N GLU A 101 1.62 -22.05 -4.39
CA GLU A 101 1.78 -23.13 -3.42
C GLU A 101 0.63 -23.14 -2.40
N LEU A 102 0.16 -21.98 -1.93
CA LEU A 102 -1.05 -21.87 -1.09
C LEU A 102 -2.28 -22.43 -1.82
N GLU A 103 -2.46 -22.09 -3.09
CA GLU A 103 -3.55 -22.57 -3.94
C GLU A 103 -3.48 -24.09 -4.18
N LYS A 104 -2.27 -24.64 -4.33
CA LYS A 104 -2.02 -26.07 -4.53
C LYS A 104 -2.29 -26.88 -3.27
N LYS A 105 -2.00 -26.31 -2.10
CA LYS A 105 -2.30 -26.92 -0.80
C LYS A 105 -3.71 -26.63 -0.31
N GLU A 106 -4.50 -25.88 -1.07
CA GLU A 106 -5.87 -25.49 -0.74
C GLU A 106 -5.98 -24.86 0.66
N ALA A 107 -4.96 -24.08 1.04
CA ALA A 107 -4.76 -23.60 2.41
C ALA A 107 -6.04 -22.92 2.94
N PHE A 108 -6.65 -22.06 2.12
CA PHE A 108 -7.83 -21.29 2.49
C PHE A 108 -9.17 -21.92 2.10
N SER A 109 -9.20 -23.02 1.33
CA SER A 109 -10.44 -23.57 0.77
C SER A 109 -11.45 -23.97 1.85
N GLY A 110 -12.73 -23.62 1.72
CA GLY A 110 -13.77 -24.01 2.67
C GLY A 110 -13.86 -23.18 3.95
N ILE A 111 -12.92 -22.25 4.20
CA ILE A 111 -13.06 -21.26 5.28
C ILE A 111 -14.24 -20.34 4.93
N THR A 112 -15.14 -20.11 5.88
CA THR A 112 -16.34 -19.31 5.60
C THR A 112 -16.02 -17.82 5.59
N VAL A 113 -16.76 -17.05 4.79
CA VAL A 113 -16.69 -15.58 4.81
C VAL A 113 -16.92 -15.05 6.24
N LYS A 114 -17.88 -15.64 6.96
CA LYS A 114 -18.18 -15.30 8.36
C LYS A 114 -16.96 -15.47 9.28
N ASN A 115 -16.16 -16.53 9.09
CA ASN A 115 -14.96 -16.72 9.90
C ASN A 115 -13.96 -15.57 9.70
N ILE A 116 -13.79 -15.09 8.47
CA ILE A 116 -12.88 -13.98 8.16
C ILE A 116 -13.39 -12.68 8.81
N GLN A 117 -14.69 -12.42 8.71
CA GLN A 117 -15.33 -11.25 9.30
C GLN A 117 -15.17 -11.25 10.84
N GLU A 118 -15.50 -12.35 11.51
CA GLU A 118 -15.34 -12.46 12.96
C GLU A 118 -13.87 -12.34 13.38
N PHE A 119 -12.96 -12.91 12.59
CA PHE A 119 -11.53 -12.84 12.83
C PHE A 119 -10.98 -11.41 12.70
N SER A 120 -11.42 -10.66 11.68
CA SER A 120 -10.92 -9.30 11.39
C SER A 120 -11.53 -8.23 12.29
N ARG A 121 -12.82 -8.33 12.63
CA ARG A 121 -13.52 -7.37 13.50
C ARG A 121 -12.92 -7.29 14.91
N ASN A 122 -12.35 -8.40 15.41
CA ASN A 122 -11.67 -8.43 16.71
C ASN A 122 -10.21 -7.92 16.66
N ARG A 123 -9.77 -7.34 15.53
CA ARG A 123 -8.38 -6.92 15.29
C ARG A 123 -8.24 -5.43 14.94
N THR A 124 -9.18 -4.60 15.39
CA THR A 124 -9.11 -3.13 15.21
C THR A 124 -7.84 -2.52 15.84
N PHE A 125 -7.24 -3.19 16.84
CA PHE A 125 -5.92 -2.82 17.41
C PHE A 125 -4.75 -2.85 16.42
N LEU A 126 -4.95 -3.42 15.23
CA LEU A 126 -3.96 -3.40 14.16
C LEU A 126 -3.88 -2.05 13.45
N LEU A 127 -4.87 -1.17 13.57
CA LEU A 127 -4.84 0.13 12.91
C LEU A 127 -3.78 1.04 13.54
N ARG A 128 -3.09 1.82 12.70
CA ARG A 128 -2.21 2.90 13.16
C ARG A 128 -3.06 4.05 13.70
N ASP A 129 -2.56 4.63 14.78
CA ASP A 129 -3.14 5.81 15.40
C ASP A 129 -3.20 6.99 14.40
N GLY A 130 -4.29 7.75 14.43
CA GLY A 130 -4.55 8.87 13.52
C GLY A 130 -5.20 8.52 12.18
N PHE A 131 -5.27 7.23 11.80
CA PHE A 131 -5.82 6.84 10.49
C PHE A 131 -7.31 7.16 10.38
N LEU A 132 -8.09 6.93 11.44
CA LEU A 132 -9.54 7.19 11.41
C LEU A 132 -9.84 8.69 11.22
N GLU A 133 -9.04 9.57 11.81
CA GLU A 133 -9.14 11.02 11.62
C GLU A 133 -8.81 11.43 10.18
N ALA A 134 -7.79 10.82 9.57
CA ALA A 134 -7.47 11.04 8.17
C ALA A 134 -8.56 10.53 7.23
N TRP A 135 -9.09 9.33 7.48
CA TRP A 135 -10.22 8.78 6.73
C TRP A 135 -11.45 9.69 6.86
N LYS A 136 -11.76 10.18 8.06
CA LYS A 136 -12.89 11.10 8.28
C LYS A 136 -12.77 12.42 7.51
N ALA A 137 -11.54 12.88 7.27
CA ALA A 137 -11.26 14.15 6.60
C ALA A 137 -11.29 14.08 5.06
N VAL A 138 -11.48 12.89 4.47
CA VAL A 138 -11.61 12.74 3.00
C VAL A 138 -13.03 12.45 2.59
N THR A 139 -13.30 12.45 1.27
CA THR A 139 -14.61 12.11 0.71
C THR A 139 -14.76 10.65 0.34
N GLU A 140 -13.64 9.95 0.18
CA GLU A 140 -13.58 8.54 -0.20
C GLU A 140 -12.18 7.98 0.08
N VAL A 141 -12.12 6.69 0.46
CA VAL A 141 -10.88 5.93 0.60
C VAL A 141 -10.82 4.79 -0.43
N ARG A 142 -9.66 4.64 -1.06
CA ARG A 142 -9.30 3.58 -1.99
C ARG A 142 -8.10 2.81 -1.45
N VAL A 143 -8.31 1.61 -0.94
CA VAL A 143 -7.22 0.73 -0.50
C VAL A 143 -6.68 -0.02 -1.71
N LEU A 144 -5.39 0.14 -2.02
CA LEU A 144 -4.69 -0.53 -3.10
C LEU A 144 -3.55 -1.35 -2.51
N SER A 145 -3.77 -2.64 -2.28
CA SER A 145 -2.87 -3.46 -1.45
C SER A 145 -2.51 -4.79 -2.11
N VAL A 146 -1.34 -5.34 -1.77
CA VAL A 146 -0.97 -6.72 -2.13
C VAL A 146 -1.52 -7.77 -1.15
N ASN A 147 -2.28 -7.32 -0.14
CA ASN A 147 -2.98 -8.18 0.81
C ASN A 147 -3.94 -9.16 0.10
N TRP A 148 -4.41 -10.15 0.86
CA TRP A 148 -5.08 -11.34 0.33
C TRP A 148 -6.58 -11.37 0.51
N SER A 149 -7.17 -10.41 1.22
CA SER A 149 -8.61 -10.46 1.50
C SER A 149 -9.24 -9.08 1.61
N GLU A 150 -10.06 -8.76 0.62
CA GLU A 150 -10.95 -7.60 0.65
C GLU A 150 -11.90 -7.67 1.84
N ILE A 151 -12.48 -8.85 2.11
CA ILE A 151 -13.40 -9.09 3.23
C ILE A 151 -12.72 -8.76 4.57
N PHE A 152 -11.46 -9.21 4.75
CA PHE A 152 -10.70 -8.90 5.96
C PHE A 152 -10.50 -7.41 6.15
N ILE A 153 -10.03 -6.72 5.10
CA ILE A 153 -9.79 -5.27 5.12
C ILE A 153 -11.08 -4.52 5.43
N GLN A 154 -12.16 -4.78 4.69
CA GLN A 154 -13.44 -4.11 4.87
C GLN A 154 -14.00 -4.31 6.27
N SER A 155 -14.11 -5.56 6.74
CA SER A 155 -14.69 -5.82 8.05
C SER A 155 -13.84 -5.30 9.22
N LEU A 156 -12.51 -5.22 9.06
CA LEU A 156 -11.64 -4.58 10.05
C LEU A 156 -11.90 -3.06 10.12
N LEU A 157 -11.97 -2.40 8.95
CA LEU A 157 -12.20 -0.95 8.86
C LEU A 157 -13.62 -0.56 9.30
N GLU A 158 -14.63 -1.34 8.92
CA GLU A 158 -16.02 -1.17 9.37
C GLU A 158 -16.13 -1.30 10.88
N SER A 159 -15.54 -2.34 11.47
CA SER A 159 -15.53 -2.52 12.92
C SER A 159 -14.83 -1.37 13.65
N ALA A 160 -13.74 -0.86 13.09
CA ALA A 160 -13.04 0.29 13.66
C ALA A 160 -13.87 1.57 13.55
N ALA A 161 -14.57 1.77 12.45
CA ALA A 161 -15.50 2.88 12.25
C ALA A 161 -16.67 2.82 13.25
N GLU A 162 -17.27 1.65 13.45
CA GLU A 162 -18.35 1.42 14.43
C GLU A 162 -17.92 1.68 15.88
N GLN A 163 -16.66 1.35 16.21
CA GLN A 163 -16.09 1.56 17.54
C GLN A 163 -15.51 2.96 17.75
N SER A 164 -15.45 3.78 16.69
CA SER A 164 -14.85 5.10 16.71
C SER A 164 -15.70 6.09 17.51
N SER A 165 -15.03 6.98 18.25
CA SER A 165 -15.69 8.12 18.91
C SER A 165 -15.87 9.34 17.99
N LEU A 166 -15.51 9.25 16.71
CA LEU A 166 -15.62 10.35 15.76
C LEU A 166 -17.09 10.58 15.35
N GLU A 167 -17.51 11.85 15.31
CA GLU A 167 -18.90 12.21 15.00
C GLU A 167 -19.27 12.02 13.53
N GLY A 168 -20.45 11.46 13.27
CA GLY A 168 -21.04 11.31 11.93
C GLY A 168 -20.50 10.11 11.13
N PRO A 169 -21.06 9.84 9.93
CA PRO A 169 -20.69 8.66 9.14
C PRO A 169 -19.27 8.75 8.60
N MET A 170 -18.56 7.61 8.55
CA MET A 170 -17.28 7.50 7.86
C MET A 170 -17.49 7.51 6.34
N PRO A 171 -16.62 8.14 5.55
CA PRO A 171 -16.67 8.09 4.09
C PRO A 171 -16.55 6.65 3.55
N PRO A 172 -17.06 6.37 2.34
CA PRO A 172 -16.98 5.04 1.76
C PRO A 172 -15.54 4.58 1.53
N VAL A 173 -15.31 3.27 1.66
CA VAL A 173 -14.05 2.58 1.36
C VAL A 173 -14.28 1.63 0.19
N GLN A 174 -13.36 1.62 -0.77
CA GLN A 174 -13.29 0.58 -1.79
C GLN A 174 -11.90 -0.06 -1.74
N VAL A 175 -11.83 -1.37 -1.92
CA VAL A 175 -10.60 -2.14 -1.77
C VAL A 175 -10.29 -2.83 -3.10
N ALA A 176 -9.04 -2.76 -3.53
CA ALA A 176 -8.48 -3.60 -4.59
C ALA A 176 -7.24 -4.30 -4.04
N CYS A 177 -7.26 -5.63 -4.06
CA CYS A 177 -6.16 -6.44 -3.54
C CYS A 177 -5.96 -7.74 -4.34
N ASN A 178 -5.03 -8.61 -3.93
CA ASN A 178 -4.89 -9.96 -4.47
C ASN A 178 -5.91 -10.88 -3.77
N ASN A 179 -7.18 -10.74 -4.11
CA ASN A 179 -8.27 -11.23 -3.27
C ASN A 179 -8.43 -12.75 -3.33
N LEU A 180 -8.61 -13.36 -2.17
CA LEU A 180 -9.12 -14.73 -2.03
C LEU A 180 -10.56 -14.80 -2.54
N ILE A 181 -10.79 -15.69 -3.51
CA ILE A 181 -12.09 -15.84 -4.17
C ILE A 181 -13.05 -16.58 -3.22
N ALA A 182 -14.24 -16.00 -3.03
CA ALA A 182 -15.32 -16.60 -2.28
C ALA A 182 -16.45 -17.06 -3.22
N GLU A 183 -16.92 -18.30 -3.01
CA GLU A 183 -18.01 -18.95 -3.73
C GLU A 183 -18.95 -19.57 -2.70
N ASP A 184 -20.27 -19.36 -2.84
CA ASP A 184 -21.29 -19.89 -1.92
C ASP A 184 -21.00 -19.65 -0.42
N GLY A 185 -20.48 -18.45 -0.09
CA GLY A 185 -20.17 -18.03 1.27
C GLY A 185 -18.90 -18.65 1.88
N LYS A 186 -18.08 -19.35 1.07
CA LYS A 186 -16.81 -19.96 1.48
C LYS A 186 -15.69 -19.59 0.52
N LEU A 187 -14.45 -19.57 1.01
CA LEU A 187 -13.29 -19.38 0.15
C LEU A 187 -13.07 -20.61 -0.73
N SER A 188 -12.79 -20.41 -2.02
CA SER A 188 -12.43 -21.51 -2.94
C SER A 188 -10.98 -21.98 -2.76
N GLY A 189 -10.16 -21.17 -2.06
CA GLY A 189 -8.73 -21.37 -1.92
C GLY A 189 -7.91 -20.85 -3.11
N LYS A 190 -8.55 -20.14 -4.05
CA LYS A 190 -7.89 -19.48 -5.19
C LYS A 190 -7.81 -17.97 -4.99
N PHE A 191 -6.84 -17.35 -5.66
CA PHE A 191 -6.63 -15.91 -5.67
C PHE A 191 -6.93 -15.34 -7.05
N ASP A 192 -7.55 -14.16 -7.10
CA ASP A 192 -7.85 -13.46 -8.36
C ASP A 192 -6.60 -12.88 -9.05
N LYS A 193 -5.51 -12.66 -8.30
CA LYS A 193 -4.22 -12.12 -8.76
C LYS A 193 -4.38 -10.72 -9.35
N ALA A 194 -5.36 -9.94 -8.88
CA ALA A 194 -5.65 -8.61 -9.41
C ALA A 194 -4.59 -7.56 -9.02
N VAL A 195 -4.13 -7.56 -7.76
CA VAL A 195 -3.08 -6.63 -7.28
C VAL A 195 -1.95 -7.40 -6.61
N VAL A 196 -0.89 -7.71 -7.34
CA VAL A 196 0.21 -8.56 -6.86
C VAL A 196 1.51 -7.79 -6.68
N THR A 197 1.69 -6.71 -7.43
CA THR A 197 2.92 -5.90 -7.45
C THR A 197 2.60 -4.41 -7.36
N GLY A 198 3.61 -3.58 -7.15
CA GLY A 198 3.43 -2.11 -7.12
C GLY A 198 2.97 -1.52 -8.46
N VAL A 199 3.26 -2.17 -9.59
CA VAL A 199 2.71 -1.77 -10.90
C VAL A 199 1.21 -2.00 -10.96
N ASP A 200 0.69 -3.06 -10.35
CA ASP A 200 -0.76 -3.27 -10.30
C ASP A 200 -1.45 -2.16 -9.46
N LYS A 201 -0.79 -1.69 -8.39
CA LYS A 201 -1.26 -0.51 -7.63
C LYS A 201 -1.26 0.75 -8.50
N LEU A 202 -0.18 0.98 -9.26
CA LEU A 202 -0.08 2.11 -10.19
C LEU A 202 -1.22 2.10 -11.22
N GLU A 203 -1.51 0.95 -11.83
CA GLU A 203 -2.56 0.85 -12.85
C GLU A 203 -3.97 1.10 -12.27
N ASN A 204 -4.22 0.69 -11.02
CA ASN A 204 -5.45 1.06 -10.32
C ASN A 204 -5.51 2.56 -10.00
N LEU A 205 -4.40 3.17 -9.57
CA LEU A 205 -4.32 4.61 -9.33
C LEU A 205 -4.51 5.41 -10.62
N LYS A 206 -3.94 4.99 -11.74
CA LYS A 206 -4.13 5.64 -13.05
C LYS A 206 -5.61 5.73 -13.42
N LYS A 207 -6.36 4.63 -13.24
CA LYS A 207 -7.82 4.61 -13.45
C LYS A 207 -8.54 5.59 -12.53
N LEU A 208 -8.16 5.67 -11.26
CA LEU A 208 -8.72 6.63 -10.31
C LEU A 208 -8.47 8.08 -10.76
N VAL A 209 -7.23 8.41 -11.15
CA VAL A 209 -6.88 9.76 -11.61
C VAL A 209 -7.65 10.14 -12.87
N LEU A 210 -7.74 9.24 -13.85
CA LEU A 210 -8.48 9.48 -15.10
C LEU A 210 -9.99 9.66 -14.89
N ASN A 211 -10.57 8.94 -13.94
CA ASN A 211 -12.00 9.00 -13.64
C ASN A 211 -12.38 10.10 -12.64
N SER A 212 -11.39 10.76 -12.04
CA SER A 212 -11.62 11.84 -11.08
C SER A 212 -11.97 13.15 -11.76
N THR A 213 -12.85 13.93 -11.12
CA THR A 213 -13.16 15.29 -11.55
C THR A 213 -11.97 16.22 -11.31
N GLN A 214 -11.76 17.22 -12.18
CA GLN A 214 -10.65 18.18 -12.06
C GLN A 214 -10.58 18.94 -10.72
N THR A 215 -11.65 18.96 -9.92
CA THR A 215 -11.72 19.62 -8.62
C THR A 215 -11.34 18.72 -7.44
N ALA A 216 -11.10 17.42 -7.66
CA ALA A 216 -10.70 16.49 -6.61
C ALA A 216 -9.17 16.52 -6.43
N THR A 217 -8.72 16.59 -5.17
CA THR A 217 -7.31 16.41 -4.82
C THR A 217 -7.09 14.95 -4.44
N ILE A 218 -6.25 14.25 -5.21
CA ILE A 218 -5.92 12.85 -4.97
C ILE A 218 -4.66 12.75 -4.13
N TRP A 219 -4.73 11.97 -3.07
CA TRP A 219 -3.58 11.56 -2.27
C TRP A 219 -3.28 10.10 -2.51
N TYR A 220 -1.99 9.73 -2.51
CA TYR A 220 -1.57 8.34 -2.39
C TYR A 220 -0.64 8.20 -1.19
N VAL A 221 -0.96 7.33 -0.26
CA VAL A 221 -0.15 7.07 0.94
C VAL A 221 0.38 5.64 0.92
N GLY A 222 1.69 5.48 1.12
CA GLY A 222 2.32 4.17 1.24
C GLY A 222 3.63 4.25 2.02
N ASP A 223 4.27 3.11 2.23
CA ASP A 223 5.41 3.00 3.13
C ASP A 223 6.56 2.14 2.55
N SER A 224 6.38 1.58 1.35
CA SER A 224 7.27 0.56 0.78
C SER A 224 7.74 0.88 -0.64
N GLU A 225 8.63 0.03 -1.18
CA GLU A 225 9.07 0.12 -2.57
C GLU A 225 7.91 -0.09 -3.57
N THR A 226 6.91 -0.91 -3.21
CA THR A 226 5.74 -1.16 -4.07
C THR A 226 4.85 0.07 -4.25
N ASP A 227 5.07 1.11 -3.43
CA ASP A 227 4.28 2.33 -3.41
C ASP A 227 4.98 3.49 -4.13
N ILE A 228 6.26 3.32 -4.51
CA ILE A 228 7.09 4.36 -5.12
C ILE A 228 6.44 4.92 -6.39
N LEU A 229 6.02 4.06 -7.32
CA LEU A 229 5.42 4.48 -8.58
C LEU A 229 4.09 5.21 -8.37
N PRO A 230 3.14 4.69 -7.57
CA PRO A 230 1.94 5.45 -7.17
C PRO A 230 2.23 6.81 -6.52
N ILE A 231 3.19 6.89 -5.58
CA ILE A 231 3.57 8.12 -4.88
C ILE A 231 4.11 9.19 -5.85
N LEU A 232 4.90 8.77 -6.85
CA LEU A 232 5.50 9.67 -7.82
C LEU A 232 4.60 9.98 -9.03
N TYR A 233 3.40 9.39 -9.10
CA TYR A 233 2.51 9.59 -10.23
C TYR A 233 2.03 11.06 -10.34
N PRO A 234 2.06 11.69 -11.53
CA PRO A 234 1.61 13.06 -11.76
C PRO A 234 0.13 13.27 -11.43
N GLY A 235 -0.19 14.42 -10.86
CA GLY A 235 -1.57 14.76 -10.47
C GLY A 235 -2.01 14.14 -9.14
N VAL A 236 -1.09 13.47 -8.43
CA VAL A 236 -1.31 12.89 -7.11
C VAL A 236 -0.38 13.58 -6.11
N ASN A 237 -0.88 13.85 -4.90
CA ASN A 237 -0.04 14.16 -3.76
C ASN A 237 0.40 12.85 -3.10
N GLY A 238 1.65 12.47 -3.34
CA GLY A 238 2.18 11.20 -2.89
C GLY A 238 2.85 11.34 -1.53
N VAL A 239 2.67 10.36 -0.67
CA VAL A 239 3.12 10.39 0.72
C VAL A 239 3.90 9.12 1.04
N VAL A 240 5.12 9.29 1.55
CA VAL A 240 5.85 8.24 2.26
C VAL A 240 5.53 8.38 3.75
N LEU A 241 4.81 7.41 4.31
CA LEU A 241 4.33 7.44 5.69
C LEU A 241 5.24 6.63 6.65
N LEU A 242 6.37 7.22 7.02
CA LEU A 242 7.39 6.57 7.85
C LEU A 242 8.00 7.56 8.84
N ASP A 243 7.97 7.22 10.12
CA ASP A 243 8.68 8.00 11.13
C ASP A 243 10.17 7.62 11.13
N PRO A 244 11.11 8.55 10.92
CA PRO A 244 12.55 8.24 10.99
C PRO A 244 12.97 7.66 12.34
N ALA A 245 12.28 7.97 13.44
CA ALA A 245 12.58 7.44 14.77
C ALA A 245 12.15 5.97 14.93
N GLU A 246 11.05 5.56 14.30
CA GLU A 246 10.50 4.20 14.42
C GLU A 246 10.90 3.29 13.26
N ASN A 247 11.10 3.87 12.07
CA ASN A 247 11.20 3.14 10.81
C ASN A 247 12.48 3.47 10.02
N ALA A 248 13.55 3.90 10.69
CA ALA A 248 14.81 4.34 10.06
C ALA A 248 15.28 3.45 8.89
N LYS A 249 15.36 2.12 9.09
CA LYS A 249 15.81 1.18 8.05
C LYS A 249 14.89 1.17 6.82
N LYS A 250 13.57 1.17 7.03
CA LYS A 250 12.58 1.15 5.95
C LYS A 250 12.58 2.49 5.21
N LEU A 251 12.65 3.60 5.95
CA LEU A 251 12.77 4.94 5.40
C LEU A 251 14.01 5.05 4.51
N THR A 252 15.20 4.71 5.03
CA THR A 252 16.44 4.71 4.25
C THR A 252 16.31 3.85 3.00
N LYS A 253 15.72 2.66 3.09
CA LYS A 253 15.52 1.77 1.94
C LYS A 253 14.67 2.44 0.84
N VAL A 254 13.51 3.00 1.18
CA VAL A 254 12.63 3.67 0.22
C VAL A 254 13.27 4.95 -0.34
N THR A 255 13.84 5.80 0.51
CA THR A 255 14.38 7.10 0.10
C THR A 255 15.69 6.97 -0.69
N SER A 256 16.49 5.93 -0.45
CA SER A 256 17.67 5.63 -1.26
C SER A 256 17.31 5.10 -2.65
N CYS A 257 16.27 4.27 -2.78
CA CYS A 257 15.73 3.90 -4.10
C CYS A 257 15.24 5.13 -4.86
N MET A 258 14.53 6.03 -4.17
CA MET A 258 14.08 7.30 -4.75
C MET A 258 15.24 8.23 -5.09
N GLY A 259 16.30 8.27 -4.27
CA GLY A 259 17.33 9.31 -4.31
C GLY A 259 16.88 10.63 -3.72
N VAL A 260 16.08 10.62 -2.65
CA VAL A 260 15.67 11.87 -2.00
C VAL A 260 16.91 12.58 -1.44
N PRO A 261 17.17 13.85 -1.80
CA PRO A 261 18.38 14.54 -1.35
C PRO A 261 18.44 14.69 0.18
N ASP A 262 19.66 14.60 0.73
CA ASP A 262 19.91 14.66 2.18
C ASP A 262 19.35 15.92 2.83
N GLU A 263 19.26 17.04 2.12
CA GLU A 263 18.67 18.27 2.67
C GLU A 263 17.19 18.08 3.09
N TYR A 264 16.42 17.25 2.39
CA TYR A 264 15.02 16.96 2.74
C TYR A 264 14.97 15.92 3.86
N LEU A 265 15.84 14.90 3.81
CA LEU A 265 15.92 13.87 4.84
C LEU A 265 16.36 14.43 6.19
N ASN A 266 17.35 15.32 6.20
CA ASN A 266 17.82 15.99 7.41
C ASN A 266 16.75 16.90 8.01
N LYS A 267 15.98 17.63 7.16
CA LYS A 267 14.81 18.40 7.61
C LYS A 267 13.74 17.48 8.22
N PHE A 268 13.48 16.34 7.60
CA PHE A 268 12.45 15.40 8.04
C PHE A 268 12.82 14.65 9.33
N ALA A 269 14.11 14.32 9.50
CA ALA A 269 14.66 13.72 10.71
C ALA A 269 14.65 14.70 11.90
N ALA A 270 14.60 16.01 11.65
CA ALA A 270 14.49 17.00 12.73
C ALA A 270 13.17 16.83 13.49
N GLN A 271 13.24 16.80 14.84
CA GLN A 271 12.09 16.54 15.70
C GLN A 271 10.92 17.52 15.52
N LYS A 272 11.16 18.71 14.95
CA LYS A 272 10.15 19.77 14.82
C LYS A 272 9.25 19.65 13.58
N LEU A 273 9.65 18.86 12.58
CA LEU A 273 8.92 18.73 11.32
C LEU A 273 8.36 17.32 11.18
N ASP A 274 7.04 17.20 11.13
CA ASP A 274 6.39 15.91 10.87
C ASP A 274 6.04 15.72 9.39
N ILE A 275 6.27 16.75 8.59
CA ILE A 275 5.93 16.83 7.18
C ILE A 275 7.05 17.59 6.46
N VAL A 276 7.56 17.02 5.37
CA VAL A 276 8.48 17.69 4.45
C VAL A 276 8.00 17.47 3.02
N GLU A 277 7.85 18.56 2.26
CA GLU A 277 7.53 18.53 0.84
C GLU A 277 8.79 18.46 -0.02
N VAL A 278 8.76 17.61 -1.04
CA VAL A 278 9.80 17.44 -2.06
C VAL A 278 9.17 17.80 -3.43
N PRO A 279 9.51 18.95 -4.03
CA PRO A 279 8.85 19.47 -5.22
C PRO A 279 9.41 18.84 -6.51
N CYS A 280 9.22 17.53 -6.68
CA CYS A 280 9.72 16.76 -7.83
C CYS A 280 8.71 16.62 -8.98
N LYS A 281 7.46 17.09 -8.79
CA LYS A 281 6.35 16.94 -9.73
C LYS A 281 5.87 18.30 -10.22
N LYS A 282 5.35 18.35 -11.46
CA LYS A 282 4.69 19.55 -12.00
C LYS A 282 3.29 19.74 -11.42
N THR A 283 2.59 18.63 -11.14
CA THR A 283 1.26 18.61 -10.54
C THR A 283 1.24 17.63 -9.37
N GLY A 284 0.82 18.12 -8.21
CA GLY A 284 0.99 17.45 -6.91
C GLY A 284 2.44 17.53 -6.40
N ALA A 285 2.70 16.95 -5.23
CA ALA A 285 4.05 16.87 -4.65
C ALA A 285 4.32 15.53 -3.97
N LEU A 286 5.60 15.24 -3.68
CA LEU A 286 6.02 14.15 -2.81
C LEU A 286 6.11 14.72 -1.39
N TYR A 287 5.52 14.03 -0.41
CA TYR A 287 5.58 14.37 1.00
C TYR A 287 6.22 13.23 1.79
N LEU A 288 7.14 13.57 2.69
CA LEU A 288 7.57 12.69 3.77
C LEU A 288 6.73 13.02 5.00
N VAL A 289 6.03 12.04 5.56
CA VAL A 289 5.09 12.25 6.66
C VAL A 289 5.31 11.20 7.74
N LYS A 290 5.42 11.61 9.01
CA LYS A 290 5.76 10.67 10.10
C LYS A 290 4.62 9.73 10.47
N ASN A 291 3.38 10.23 10.47
CA ASN A 291 2.21 9.48 10.93
C ASN A 291 0.90 10.05 10.37
N TRP A 292 -0.20 9.31 10.56
CA TRP A 292 -1.52 9.70 10.04
C TRP A 292 -2.06 10.99 10.64
N ARG A 293 -1.72 11.34 11.89
CA ARG A 293 -2.13 12.64 12.48
C ARG A 293 -1.48 13.81 11.75
N ALA A 294 -0.22 13.68 11.37
CA ALA A 294 0.46 14.66 10.54
C ALA A 294 -0.15 14.73 9.14
N PHE A 295 -0.43 13.59 8.52
CA PHE A 295 -1.13 13.55 7.23
C PHE A 295 -2.51 14.22 7.29
N ALA A 296 -3.31 13.98 8.34
CA ALA A 296 -4.63 14.58 8.50
C ALA A 296 -4.59 16.12 8.53
N ARG A 297 -3.45 16.74 8.87
CA ARG A 297 -3.28 18.20 8.80
C ARG A 297 -3.13 18.71 7.36
N LEU A 298 -2.68 17.87 6.42
CA LEU A 298 -2.62 18.20 4.99
C LEU A 298 -3.98 18.19 4.29
N LEU A 299 -5.00 17.64 4.95
CA LEU A 299 -6.38 17.53 4.45
C LEU A 299 -7.28 18.70 4.88
N ARG A 300 -6.74 19.63 5.68
CA ARG A 300 -7.49 20.77 6.26
C ARG A 300 -7.41 22.02 5.41
#